data_AF-A0A7C4PW53-F1
#
_entry.id   AF-A0A7C4PW53-F1
#
_cell.length_a   1.000
_cell.length_b   1.000
_cell.length_c   1.000
_cell.angle_alpha   90.00
_cell.angle_beta   90.00
_cell.angle_gamma   90.00
#
_symmetry.space_group_name_H-M   'P 1'
#
loop_
_entity.id
_entity.type
_entity.pdbx_description
1 polymer ?
#
loop_
_entity_poly.entity_id
_entity_poly.type
_entity_poly.pdbx_seq_one_letter_code
_entity_poly.pdbx_strand_id
1 'polypeptide(L)'
;MDAILAGIKSLFDTLGATVMLPIIIFIIAVVLGAKPGRAFRAAVTIGVAFVGINLVIGLLWDTLTEVAQAIVTNTGIRRDVVDVGWPSAAAIAFGSSVGLWVIPIALIVNIVLLVTRLTRTLNVDVWNFWHFAFIGSLIVALTGNLGYGLIGAAVAAALALFFADWTAKAVQSFYKLPGISIPHLTSAPIVPIAIVVNWIIERIPGLKDIDINTDTIQKRFGVFGEPVVLGLVIGLVLGLIGFYNLTGG
;
A
#
# COMPACT_ATOMS: atom_id res chain seq x y z
N MET A 1 -26.64 -17.73 5.98
CA MET A 1 -25.67 -16.71 5.53
C MET A 1 -25.13 -15.95 6.73
N ASP A 2 -26.00 -15.42 7.59
CA ASP A 2 -25.60 -14.59 8.74
C ASP A 2 -24.75 -15.31 9.81
N ALA A 3 -24.98 -16.60 10.06
CA ALA A 3 -24.17 -17.37 11.02
C ALA A 3 -22.72 -17.61 10.54
N ILE A 4 -22.53 -17.83 9.23
CA ILE A 4 -21.19 -17.99 8.64
C ILE A 4 -20.46 -16.65 8.64
N LEU A 5 -21.16 -15.58 8.28
CA LEU A 5 -20.63 -14.21 8.29
C LEU A 5 -20.27 -13.76 9.71
N ALA A 6 -21.11 -14.07 10.70
CA ALA A 6 -20.84 -13.81 12.12
C ALA A 6 -19.64 -14.63 12.62
N GLY A 7 -19.52 -15.89 12.20
CA GLY A 7 -18.36 -16.73 12.53
C GLY A 7 -17.05 -16.21 11.94
N ILE A 8 -17.05 -15.80 10.67
CA ILE A 8 -15.88 -15.20 10.01
C ILE A 8 -15.52 -13.87 10.67
N LYS A 9 -16.50 -13.03 10.99
CA LYS A 9 -16.27 -11.75 11.68
C LYS A 9 -15.69 -11.96 13.08
N SER A 10 -16.24 -12.90 13.85
CA SER A 10 -15.72 -13.28 15.16
C SER A 10 -14.28 -13.76 15.10
N LEU A 11 -13.95 -14.63 14.13
CA LEU A 11 -12.57 -15.06 13.86
C LEU A 11 -11.66 -13.87 13.53
N PHE A 12 -12.14 -12.94 12.70
CA PHE A 12 -11.38 -11.75 12.32
C PHE A 12 -11.09 -10.84 13.52
N ASP A 13 -12.10 -10.61 14.35
CA ASP A 13 -12.03 -9.80 15.57
C ASP A 13 -11.09 -10.45 16.62
N THR A 14 -10.93 -11.78 16.60
CA THR A 14 -10.14 -12.53 17.59
C THR A 14 -8.68 -12.72 17.18
N LEU A 15 -8.44 -13.02 15.90
CA LEU A 15 -7.09 -13.35 15.38
C LEU A 15 -6.35 -12.12 14.83
N GLY A 16 -7.07 -11.05 14.47
CA GLY A 16 -6.51 -9.84 13.90
C GLY A 16 -6.01 -10.01 12.45
N ALA A 17 -5.79 -8.88 11.77
CA ALA A 17 -5.46 -8.86 10.34
C ALA A 17 -4.15 -9.60 10.01
N THR A 18 -3.16 -9.55 10.90
CA THR A 18 -1.83 -10.18 10.71
C THR A 18 -1.89 -11.71 10.62
N VAL A 19 -2.87 -12.34 11.29
CA VAL A 19 -3.06 -13.80 11.26
C VAL A 19 -4.13 -14.20 10.23
N MET A 20 -5.18 -13.39 10.08
CA MET A 20 -6.27 -13.66 9.14
C MET A 20 -5.83 -13.63 7.68
N LEU A 21 -4.95 -12.69 7.33
CA LEU A 21 -4.51 -12.54 5.95
C LEU A 21 -3.83 -13.80 5.39
N PRO A 22 -2.81 -14.39 6.06
CA PRO A 22 -2.25 -15.68 5.66
C PRO A 22 -3.29 -16.78 5.46
N ILE A 23 -4.28 -16.87 6.35
CA ILE A 23 -5.34 -17.89 6.28
C ILE A 23 -6.20 -17.70 5.04
N ILE A 24 -6.61 -16.46 4.75
CA ILE A 24 -7.41 -16.14 3.56
C ILE A 24 -6.62 -16.46 2.28
N ILE A 25 -5.35 -16.07 2.21
CA ILE A 25 -4.47 -16.36 1.07
C ILE A 25 -4.30 -17.87 0.89
N PHE A 26 -4.14 -18.63 1.98
CA PHE A 26 -4.06 -20.09 1.94
C PHE A 26 -5.31 -20.70 1.30
N ILE A 27 -6.50 -20.32 1.79
CA ILE A 27 -7.78 -20.84 1.28
C ILE A 27 -7.93 -20.52 -0.21
N ILE A 28 -7.67 -19.28 -0.61
CA ILE A 28 -7.79 -18.85 -2.01
C ILE A 28 -6.80 -19.61 -2.90
N ALA A 29 -5.54 -19.75 -2.48
CA ALA A 29 -4.54 -20.49 -3.23
C ALA A 29 -4.97 -21.94 -3.46
N VAL A 30 -5.56 -22.60 -2.44
CA VAL A 30 -6.07 -23.98 -2.57
C VAL A 30 -7.27 -24.04 -3.52
N VAL A 31 -8.22 -23.10 -3.41
CA VAL A 31 -9.40 -23.02 -4.29
C VAL A 31 -9.00 -22.79 -5.75
N LEU A 32 -7.94 -22.02 -6.00
CA LEU A 32 -7.37 -21.79 -7.33
C LEU A 32 -6.50 -22.95 -7.85
N GLY A 33 -6.44 -24.08 -7.13
CA GLY A 33 -5.76 -25.30 -7.58
C GLY A 33 -4.29 -25.41 -7.17
N ALA A 34 -3.79 -24.55 -6.28
CA ALA A 34 -2.45 -24.74 -5.72
C ALA A 34 -2.43 -25.96 -4.79
N LYS A 35 -1.35 -26.76 -4.87
CA LYS A 35 -1.14 -27.90 -3.95
C LYS A 35 -1.17 -27.40 -2.50
N PRO A 36 -1.94 -28.01 -1.58
CA PRO A 36 -2.08 -27.53 -0.20
C PRO A 36 -0.75 -27.27 0.52
N GLY A 37 0.24 -28.16 0.37
CA GLY A 37 1.55 -27.97 0.98
C GLY A 37 2.39 -26.82 0.39
N ARG A 38 2.10 -26.37 -0.84
CA ARG A 38 2.71 -25.17 -1.43
C ARG A 38 1.96 -23.91 -0.98
N ALA A 39 0.64 -23.96 -0.99
CA ALA A 39 -0.22 -22.88 -0.50
C ALA A 39 0.07 -22.56 0.98
N PHE A 40 0.21 -23.58 1.82
CA PHE A 40 0.49 -23.40 3.25
C PHE A 40 1.84 -22.72 3.48
N ARG A 41 2.90 -23.19 2.82
CA ARG A 41 4.22 -22.57 2.91
C ARG A 41 4.19 -21.11 2.46
N ALA A 42 3.55 -20.82 1.33
CA ALA A 42 3.43 -19.46 0.82
C ALA A 42 2.68 -18.54 1.81
N ALA A 43 1.55 -19.00 2.35
CA ALA A 43 0.77 -18.26 3.34
C ALA A 43 1.57 -17.97 4.62
N VAL A 44 2.26 -18.97 5.17
CA VAL A 44 3.12 -18.80 6.36
C VAL A 44 4.26 -17.82 6.08
N THR A 45 4.93 -17.93 4.94
CA THR A 45 6.00 -17.00 4.54
C THR A 45 5.50 -15.56 4.45
N ILE A 46 4.31 -15.34 3.88
CA ILE A 46 3.69 -14.01 3.83
C ILE A 46 3.39 -13.51 5.24
N GLY A 47 2.85 -14.36 6.12
CA GLY A 47 2.60 -14.01 7.52
C GLY A 47 3.87 -13.58 8.26
N VAL A 48 4.97 -14.34 8.12
CA VAL A 48 6.27 -14.01 8.71
C VAL A 48 6.81 -12.69 8.16
N ALA A 49 6.73 -12.48 6.85
CA ALA A 49 7.14 -11.22 6.23
C ALA A 49 6.32 -10.03 6.75
N PHE A 50 5.01 -10.22 6.92
CA PHE A 50 4.12 -9.18 7.45
C PHE A 50 4.47 -8.82 8.90
N VAL A 51 4.76 -9.80 9.74
CA VAL A 51 5.25 -9.56 11.11
C VAL A 51 6.57 -8.78 11.08
N GLY A 52 7.53 -9.20 10.23
CA GLY A 52 8.81 -8.52 10.10
C GLY A 52 8.68 -7.05 9.67
N ILE A 53 7.84 -6.77 8.68
CA ILE A 53 7.57 -5.40 8.21
C ILE A 53 6.94 -4.58 9.34
N ASN A 54 5.93 -5.11 10.05
CA ASN A 54 5.27 -4.39 11.14
C ASN A 54 6.20 -4.15 12.34
N LEU A 55 7.16 -5.03 12.61
CA LEU A 55 8.19 -4.80 13.64
C LEU A 55 9.09 -3.62 13.28
N VAL A 56 9.58 -3.57 12.03
CA VAL A 56 10.42 -2.45 11.56
C VAL A 56 9.62 -1.14 11.53
N ILE A 57 8.38 -1.19 11.05
CA ILE A 57 7.46 -0.04 11.05
C ILE A 57 7.19 0.43 12.49
N GLY A 58 6.93 -0.48 13.43
CA GLY A 58 6.73 -0.15 14.83
C GLY A 58 7.93 0.56 15.44
N LEU A 59 9.14 0.03 15.23
CA LEU A 59 10.39 0.67 15.68
C LEU A 59 10.55 2.09 15.10
N LEU A 60 10.24 2.27 13.81
CA LEU A 60 10.27 3.58 13.17
C LEU A 60 9.21 4.52 13.74
N TRP A 61 8.00 4.04 14.02
CA TRP A 61 6.94 4.85 14.61
C TRP A 61 7.25 5.28 16.04
N ASP A 62 7.76 4.38 16.88
CA ASP A 62 8.09 4.72 18.27
C ASP A 62 9.12 5.85 18.30
N THR A 63 10.18 5.72 17.51
CA THR A 63 11.24 6.74 17.41
C THR A 63 10.77 8.04 16.77
N LEU A 64 10.00 7.99 15.67
CA LEU A 64 9.51 9.19 14.98
C LEU A 64 8.41 9.91 15.76
N THR A 65 7.58 9.19 16.52
CA THR A 65 6.49 9.77 17.31
C THR A 65 7.03 10.61 18.45
N GLU A 66 8.04 10.12 19.17
CA GLU A 66 8.72 10.90 20.22
C GLU A 66 9.33 12.18 19.67
N VAL A 67 10.04 12.09 18.54
CA VAL A 67 10.63 13.26 17.87
C VAL A 67 9.54 14.23 17.40
N ALA A 68 8.48 13.74 16.77
CA ALA A 68 7.37 14.57 16.31
C ALA A 68 6.65 15.28 17.48
N GLN A 69 6.41 14.59 18.59
CA GLN A 69 5.83 15.18 19.80
C GLN A 69 6.75 16.24 20.43
N ALA A 70 8.06 16.02 20.42
CA ALA A 70 9.04 16.98 20.88
C ALA A 70 9.06 18.24 19.99
N ILE A 71 9.01 18.08 18.65
CA ILE A 71 8.86 19.18 17.71
C ILE A 71 7.55 19.94 17.97
N VAL A 72 6.41 19.25 18.11
CA VAL A 72 5.10 19.88 18.40
C VAL A 72 5.15 20.69 19.69
N THR A 73 5.72 20.13 20.75
CA THR A 73 5.85 20.78 22.06
C THR A 73 6.75 22.03 21.98
N ASN A 74 7.88 21.93 21.27
CA ASN A 74 8.87 23.00 21.18
C ASN A 74 8.50 24.11 20.17
N THR A 75 7.73 23.78 19.13
CA THR A 75 7.32 24.73 18.08
C THR A 75 5.92 25.32 18.30
N GLY A 76 5.13 24.76 19.24
CA GLY A 76 3.74 25.15 19.48
C GLY A 76 2.77 24.76 18.36
N ILE A 77 3.20 23.94 17.39
CA ILE A 77 2.38 23.50 16.26
C ILE A 77 1.42 22.39 16.73
N ARG A 78 0.14 22.71 16.89
CA ARG A 78 -0.88 21.73 17.28
C ARG A 78 -1.26 20.81 16.10
N ARG A 79 -0.90 19.53 16.17
CA ARG A 79 -1.27 18.49 15.18
C ARG A 79 -1.94 17.35 15.93
N ASP A 80 -3.27 17.29 15.89
CA ASP A 80 -4.09 16.31 16.64
C ASP A 80 -4.24 14.96 15.92
N VAL A 81 -3.57 14.77 14.77
CA VAL A 81 -3.72 13.59 13.91
C VAL A 81 -2.36 13.01 13.56
N VAL A 82 -2.19 11.71 13.83
CA VAL A 82 -1.02 10.92 13.46
C VAL A 82 -1.40 10.06 12.25
N ASP A 83 -0.65 10.16 11.16
CA ASP A 83 -0.78 9.23 10.04
C ASP A 83 -0.26 7.87 10.50
N VAL A 84 -1.12 6.85 10.56
CA VAL A 84 -0.74 5.49 11.00
C VAL A 84 -0.27 4.60 9.84
N GLY A 85 -0.14 5.18 8.66
CA GLY A 85 0.29 4.50 7.44
C GLY A 85 -0.78 3.58 6.84
N TRP A 86 -0.44 3.05 5.67
CA TRP A 86 -1.32 2.20 4.87
C TRP A 86 -1.65 0.81 5.48
N PRO A 87 -0.80 0.13 6.29
CA PRO A 87 -1.15 -1.19 6.83
C PRO A 87 -2.37 -1.15 7.76
N SER A 88 -2.49 -0.09 8.56
CA SER A 88 -3.64 0.15 9.44
C SER A 88 -4.92 0.35 8.63
N ALA A 89 -4.85 1.13 7.54
CA ALA A 89 -5.98 1.33 6.63
C ALA A 89 -6.41 0.00 5.96
N ALA A 90 -5.44 -0.84 5.56
CA ALA A 90 -5.72 -2.16 4.98
C ALA A 90 -6.41 -3.10 5.99
N ALA A 91 -5.98 -3.11 7.25
CA ALA A 91 -6.60 -3.90 8.30
C ALA A 91 -8.06 -3.48 8.54
N ILE A 92 -8.32 -2.17 8.60
CA ILE A 92 -9.67 -1.61 8.73
C ILE A 92 -10.53 -1.98 7.51
N ALA A 93 -9.97 -1.86 6.31
CA ALA A 93 -10.67 -2.18 5.06
C ALA A 93 -11.11 -3.64 5.01
N PHE A 94 -10.24 -4.58 5.36
CA PHE A 94 -10.57 -6.00 5.38
C PHE A 94 -11.47 -6.40 6.54
N GLY A 95 -11.39 -5.72 7.69
CA GLY A 95 -12.30 -5.94 8.82
C GLY A 95 -13.71 -5.40 8.60
N SER A 96 -13.94 -4.63 7.54
CA SER A 96 -15.25 -4.05 7.22
C SER A 96 -16.23 -5.08 6.61
N SER A 97 -17.50 -4.71 6.53
CA SER A 97 -18.52 -5.47 5.79
C SER A 97 -18.22 -5.57 4.29
N VAL A 98 -17.48 -4.61 3.71
CA VAL A 98 -17.05 -4.63 2.31
C VAL A 98 -15.87 -5.57 2.09
N GLY A 99 -14.95 -5.64 3.07
CA GLY A 99 -13.72 -6.44 3.00
C GLY A 99 -13.95 -7.91 2.72
N LEU A 100 -15.08 -8.46 3.17
CA LEU A 100 -15.46 -9.84 2.88
C LEU A 100 -15.91 -10.05 1.42
N TRP A 101 -16.66 -9.10 0.86
CA TRP A 101 -17.23 -9.20 -0.49
C TRP A 101 -16.28 -8.71 -1.58
N VAL A 102 -15.25 -7.95 -1.23
CA VAL A 102 -14.33 -7.35 -2.20
C VAL A 102 -13.62 -8.41 -3.05
N ILE A 103 -13.30 -9.57 -2.48
CA ILE A 103 -12.54 -10.63 -3.15
C ILE A 103 -13.33 -11.23 -4.32
N PRO A 104 -14.54 -11.79 -4.12
CA PRO A 104 -15.31 -12.31 -5.24
C PRO A 104 -15.64 -11.21 -6.26
N ILE A 105 -15.95 -9.99 -5.81
CA ILE A 105 -16.27 -8.88 -6.71
C ILE A 105 -15.08 -8.51 -7.61
N ALA A 106 -13.90 -8.31 -7.02
CA ALA A 106 -12.71 -7.92 -7.77
C ALA A 106 -12.29 -9.02 -8.75
N LEU A 107 -12.42 -10.30 -8.38
CA LEU A 107 -12.19 -11.42 -9.30
C LEU A 107 -13.19 -11.43 -10.46
N ILE A 108 -14.48 -11.24 -10.19
CA ILE A 108 -15.51 -11.15 -11.22
C ILE A 108 -15.22 -10.00 -12.17
N VAL A 109 -14.94 -8.80 -11.65
CA VAL A 109 -14.58 -7.62 -12.44
C VAL A 109 -13.35 -7.91 -13.30
N ASN A 110 -12.33 -8.55 -12.73
CA ASN A 110 -11.13 -8.88 -13.49
C ASN A 110 -11.42 -9.86 -14.63
N ILE A 111 -12.17 -10.93 -14.38
CA ILE A 111 -12.57 -11.90 -15.41
C ILE A 111 -13.40 -11.20 -16.50
N VAL A 112 -14.35 -10.36 -16.13
CA VAL A 112 -15.17 -9.60 -17.09
C VAL A 112 -14.29 -8.72 -17.98
N LEU A 113 -13.34 -7.97 -17.41
CA LEU A 113 -12.43 -7.14 -18.19
C LEU A 113 -11.51 -7.95 -19.12
N LEU A 114 -11.07 -9.14 -18.69
CA LEU A 114 -10.27 -10.05 -19.52
C LEU A 114 -11.09 -10.63 -20.68
N VAL A 115 -12.30 -11.11 -20.42
CA VAL A 115 -13.19 -11.71 -21.44
C VAL A 115 -13.63 -10.66 -22.45
N THR A 116 -13.93 -9.44 -22.00
CA THR A 116 -14.26 -8.29 -22.87
C THR A 116 -13.02 -7.69 -23.55
N ARG A 117 -11.81 -8.17 -23.23
CA ARG A 117 -10.52 -7.72 -23.77
C ARG A 117 -10.24 -6.23 -23.49
N LEU A 118 -10.84 -5.68 -22.44
CA LEU A 118 -10.61 -4.31 -22.00
C LEU A 118 -9.26 -4.16 -21.27
N THR A 119 -8.78 -5.23 -20.64
CA THR A 119 -7.43 -5.29 -20.03
C THR A 119 -6.77 -6.63 -20.36
N ARG A 120 -5.43 -6.69 -20.26
CA ARG A 120 -4.67 -7.95 -20.32
C ARG A 120 -4.10 -8.36 -18.97
N THR A 121 -4.23 -7.52 -17.96
CA THR A 121 -3.78 -7.78 -16.58
C THR A 121 -4.71 -8.76 -15.86
N LEU A 122 -4.17 -9.91 -15.47
CA LEU A 122 -4.76 -10.79 -14.47
C LEU A 122 -4.18 -10.44 -13.09
N ASN A 123 -5.01 -9.91 -12.20
CA ASN A 123 -4.62 -9.54 -10.85
C ASN A 123 -4.71 -10.75 -9.93
N VAL A 124 -3.55 -11.35 -9.66
CA VAL A 124 -3.37 -12.48 -8.75
C VAL A 124 -3.05 -12.05 -7.32
N ASP A 125 -2.82 -10.74 -7.09
CA ASP A 125 -2.54 -10.19 -5.77
C ASP A 125 -3.85 -9.85 -5.04
N VAL A 126 -4.32 -10.81 -4.25
CA VAL A 126 -5.52 -10.63 -3.43
C VAL A 126 -5.29 -9.65 -2.28
N TRP A 127 -4.06 -9.51 -1.79
CA TRP A 127 -3.77 -8.57 -0.71
C TRP A 127 -4.08 -7.14 -1.14
N ASN A 128 -3.70 -6.80 -2.37
CA ASN A 128 -3.96 -5.49 -2.97
C ASN A 128 -5.46 -5.11 -3.02
N PHE A 129 -6.39 -6.05 -2.86
CA PHE A 129 -7.83 -5.73 -2.87
C PHE A 129 -8.27 -4.86 -1.67
N TRP A 130 -7.41 -4.70 -0.66
CA TRP A 130 -7.66 -3.76 0.44
C TRP A 130 -7.96 -2.35 -0.05
N HIS A 131 -7.36 -1.90 -1.16
CA HIS A 131 -7.64 -0.57 -1.72
C HIS A 131 -9.11 -0.44 -2.17
N PHE A 132 -9.62 -1.47 -2.83
CA PHE A 132 -11.01 -1.52 -3.31
C PHE A 132 -11.97 -1.61 -2.13
N ALA A 133 -11.60 -2.43 -1.13
CA ALA A 133 -12.36 -2.58 0.10
C ALA A 133 -12.39 -1.26 0.90
N PHE A 134 -11.29 -0.52 0.93
CA PHE A 134 -11.18 0.74 1.64
C PHE A 134 -12.09 1.80 1.02
N ILE A 135 -12.03 1.98 -0.32
CA ILE A 135 -12.92 2.89 -1.04
C ILE A 135 -14.39 2.51 -0.85
N GLY A 136 -14.72 1.21 -1.00
CA GLY A 136 -16.07 0.74 -0.77
C GLY A 136 -16.53 0.98 0.68
N SER A 137 -15.66 0.74 1.66
CA SER A 137 -15.95 0.98 3.08
C SER A 137 -16.23 2.45 3.37
N LEU A 138 -15.49 3.37 2.75
CA LEU A 138 -15.75 4.80 2.88
C LEU A 138 -17.13 5.16 2.31
N ILE A 139 -17.52 4.58 1.18
CA ILE A 139 -18.84 4.81 0.58
C ILE A 139 -19.94 4.27 1.51
N VAL A 140 -19.76 3.10 2.12
CA VAL A 140 -20.71 2.58 3.13
C VAL A 140 -20.76 3.50 4.34
N ALA A 141 -19.62 3.99 4.83
CA ALA A 141 -19.57 4.89 5.98
C ALA A 141 -20.32 6.21 5.73
N LEU A 142 -20.27 6.73 4.49
CA LEU A 142 -20.97 7.95 4.10
C LEU A 142 -22.46 7.74 3.80
N THR A 143 -22.84 6.61 3.23
CA THR A 143 -24.20 6.37 2.71
C THR A 143 -25.06 5.45 3.58
N GLY A 144 -24.44 4.70 4.49
CA GLY A 144 -25.08 3.62 5.24
C GLY A 144 -25.46 2.39 4.41
N ASN A 145 -25.13 2.36 3.10
CA ASN A 145 -25.61 1.33 2.18
C ASN A 145 -24.47 0.45 1.65
N LEU A 146 -24.51 -0.84 2.02
CA LEU A 146 -23.53 -1.83 1.59
C LEU A 146 -23.49 -1.98 0.05
N GLY A 147 -24.63 -2.00 -0.63
CA GLY A 147 -24.71 -2.16 -2.07
C GLY A 147 -23.95 -1.06 -2.83
N TYR A 148 -24.09 0.20 -2.41
CA TYR A 148 -23.30 1.29 -2.99
C TYR A 148 -21.81 1.15 -2.71
N GLY A 149 -21.43 0.68 -1.52
CA GLY A 149 -20.04 0.35 -1.21
C GLY A 149 -19.45 -0.74 -2.11
N LEU A 150 -20.22 -1.81 -2.37
CA LEU A 150 -19.81 -2.90 -3.26
C LEU A 150 -19.66 -2.44 -4.72
N ILE A 151 -20.57 -1.60 -5.20
CA ILE A 151 -20.47 -0.98 -6.53
C ILE A 151 -19.23 -0.10 -6.61
N GLY A 152 -18.98 0.73 -5.58
CA GLY A 152 -17.79 1.56 -5.50
C GLY A 152 -16.49 0.76 -5.51
N ALA A 153 -16.44 -0.35 -4.77
CA ALA A 153 -15.30 -1.28 -4.78
C ALA A 153 -15.09 -1.92 -6.16
N ALA A 154 -16.17 -2.31 -6.85
CA ALA A 154 -16.11 -2.87 -8.20
C ALA A 154 -15.56 -1.87 -9.22
N VAL A 155 -16.02 -0.62 -9.15
CA VAL A 155 -15.52 0.48 -10.00
C VAL A 155 -14.04 0.76 -9.71
N ALA A 156 -13.65 0.81 -8.44
CA ALA A 156 -12.26 1.00 -8.05
C ALA A 156 -11.36 -0.13 -8.58
N ALA A 157 -11.81 -1.39 -8.49
CA ALA A 157 -11.10 -2.53 -9.05
C ALA A 157 -10.94 -2.42 -10.58
N ALA A 158 -12.00 -2.03 -11.28
CA ALA A 158 -11.96 -1.85 -12.74
C ALA A 158 -10.98 -0.76 -13.16
N LEU A 159 -10.98 0.39 -12.46
CA LEU A 159 -10.04 1.47 -12.70
C LEU A 159 -8.60 1.05 -12.43
N ALA A 160 -8.34 0.36 -11.33
CA ALA A 160 -7.01 -0.13 -10.99
C ALA A 160 -6.45 -1.07 -12.06
N LEU A 161 -7.28 -1.99 -12.58
CA LEU A 161 -6.90 -2.91 -13.65
C LEU A 161 -6.63 -2.18 -14.97
N PHE A 162 -7.45 -1.17 -15.30
CA PHE A 162 -7.24 -0.33 -16.48
C PHE A 162 -5.90 0.41 -16.42
N PHE A 163 -5.62 1.08 -15.30
CA PHE A 163 -4.36 1.80 -15.11
C PHE A 163 -3.16 0.85 -15.06
N ALA A 164 -3.30 -0.35 -14.51
CA ALA A 164 -2.26 -1.38 -14.53
C ALA A 164 -1.85 -1.75 -15.96
N ASP A 165 -2.83 -2.00 -16.82
CA ASP A 165 -2.60 -2.38 -18.21
C ASP A 165 -2.01 -1.21 -19.01
N TRP A 166 -2.52 0.01 -18.79
CA TRP A 166 -2.01 1.23 -19.42
C TRP A 166 -0.55 1.53 -19.06
N THR A 167 -0.17 1.33 -17.80
CA THR A 167 1.18 1.59 -17.29
C THR A 167 2.14 0.42 -17.45
N ALA A 168 1.65 -0.75 -17.88
CA ALA A 168 2.41 -1.99 -17.95
C ALA A 168 3.73 -1.83 -18.71
N LYS A 169 3.72 -1.17 -19.88
CA LYS A 169 4.94 -0.97 -20.68
C LYS A 169 6.01 -0.17 -19.93
N ALA A 170 5.61 0.90 -19.25
CA ALA A 170 6.53 1.75 -18.49
C ALA A 170 7.11 1.00 -17.28
N VAL A 171 6.27 0.25 -16.56
CA VAL A 171 6.69 -0.62 -15.45
C VAL A 171 7.69 -1.66 -15.93
N GLN A 172 7.40 -2.35 -17.03
CA GLN A 172 8.27 -3.38 -17.59
C GLN A 172 9.62 -2.82 -18.06
N SER A 173 9.64 -1.63 -18.67
CA SER A 173 10.89 -0.97 -19.06
C SER A 173 11.73 -0.54 -17.86
N PHE A 174 11.09 -0.06 -16.79
CA PHE A 174 11.78 0.42 -15.59
C PHE A 174 12.36 -0.74 -14.78
N TYR A 175 11.53 -1.74 -14.45
CA TYR A 175 11.94 -2.88 -13.64
C TYR A 175 12.64 -3.99 -14.44
N LYS A 176 12.64 -3.90 -15.78
CA LYS A 176 13.19 -4.93 -16.70
C LYS A 176 12.57 -6.32 -16.49
N LEU A 177 11.29 -6.36 -16.09
CA LEU A 177 10.55 -7.60 -15.85
C LEU A 177 9.40 -7.72 -16.85
N PRO A 178 9.52 -8.54 -17.91
CA PRO A 178 8.49 -8.66 -18.93
C PRO A 178 7.21 -9.31 -18.38
N GLY A 179 6.05 -8.84 -18.86
CA GLY A 179 4.75 -9.43 -18.52
C GLY A 179 4.17 -9.03 -17.16
N ILE A 180 4.80 -8.10 -16.43
CA ILE A 180 4.31 -7.60 -15.15
C ILE A 180 3.55 -6.28 -15.34
N SER A 181 2.51 -6.09 -14.52
CA SER A 181 1.80 -4.81 -14.34
C SER A 181 1.42 -4.66 -12.86
N ILE A 182 1.18 -3.43 -12.40
CA ILE A 182 0.97 -3.11 -10.99
C ILE A 182 -0.43 -2.51 -10.80
N PRO A 183 -1.43 -3.29 -10.36
CA PRO A 183 -2.81 -2.82 -10.18
C PRO A 183 -3.08 -2.17 -8.83
N HIS A 184 -2.16 -1.35 -8.32
CA HIS A 184 -2.30 -0.68 -7.01
C HIS A 184 -2.91 0.72 -7.15
N LEU A 185 -3.96 1.01 -6.39
CA LEU A 185 -4.58 2.34 -6.36
C LEU A 185 -3.77 3.39 -5.60
N THR A 186 -2.67 3.02 -4.96
CA THR A 186 -1.69 3.99 -4.42
C THR A 186 -0.80 4.56 -5.52
N SER A 187 -0.49 3.79 -6.57
CA SER A 187 0.36 4.24 -7.68
C SER A 187 -0.45 4.69 -8.90
N ALA A 188 -1.52 3.97 -9.23
CA ALA A 188 -2.32 4.22 -10.44
C ALA A 188 -2.86 5.66 -10.58
N PRO A 189 -3.47 6.29 -9.55
CA PRO A 189 -4.01 7.65 -9.65
C PRO A 189 -2.93 8.74 -9.75
N ILE A 190 -1.70 8.44 -9.31
CA ILE A 190 -0.59 9.39 -9.38
C ILE A 190 -0.03 9.46 -10.80
N VAL A 191 -0.22 8.43 -11.62
CA VAL A 191 0.36 8.36 -12.98
C VAL A 191 0.00 9.56 -13.85
N PRO A 192 -1.27 9.98 -13.99
CA PRO A 192 -1.60 11.17 -14.79
C PRO A 192 -0.89 12.43 -14.28
N ILE A 193 -0.83 12.60 -12.95
CA ILE A 193 -0.12 13.73 -12.31
C ILE A 193 1.37 13.65 -12.62
N ALA A 194 1.98 12.47 -12.49
CA ALA A 194 3.39 12.25 -12.78
C ALA A 194 3.72 12.54 -14.25
N ILE A 195 2.86 12.17 -15.21
CA ILE A 195 3.04 12.49 -16.63
C ILE A 195 3.01 14.01 -16.84
N VAL A 196 2.06 14.72 -16.21
CA VAL A 196 1.95 16.18 -16.33
C VAL A 196 3.18 16.86 -15.71
N VAL A 197 3.58 16.43 -14.51
CA VAL A 197 4.78 16.96 -13.84
C VAL A 197 6.03 16.70 -14.68
N ASN A 198 6.19 15.49 -15.23
CA ASN A 198 7.31 15.16 -16.11
C ASN A 198 7.31 16.03 -17.38
N TRP A 199 6.15 16.22 -18.00
CA TRP A 199 5.99 17.09 -19.18
C TRP A 199 6.37 18.56 -18.90
N ILE A 200 6.14 19.05 -17.68
CA ILE A 200 6.58 20.38 -17.22
C ILE A 200 8.10 20.38 -17.04
N ILE A 201 8.66 19.40 -16.31
CA ILE A 201 10.09 19.31 -16.02
C ILE A 201 10.92 19.24 -17.31
N GLU A 202 10.48 18.45 -18.30
CA GLU A 202 11.13 18.30 -19.60
C GLU A 202 11.20 19.62 -20.40
N ARG A 203 10.35 20.61 -20.08
CA ARG A 203 10.33 21.94 -20.73
C ARG A 203 11.21 22.97 -20.03
N ILE A 204 11.69 22.70 -18.83
CA ILE A 204 12.51 23.64 -18.09
C ILE A 204 13.99 23.37 -18.43
N PRO A 205 14.67 24.28 -19.16
CA PRO A 205 16.08 24.13 -19.48
C PRO A 205 16.91 24.07 -18.18
N GLY A 206 17.86 23.15 -18.11
CA GLY A 206 18.62 22.85 -16.91
C GLY A 206 18.03 21.68 -16.12
N LEU A 207 16.74 21.71 -15.77
CA LEU A 207 16.05 20.66 -15.01
C LEU A 207 15.83 19.37 -15.82
N LYS A 208 15.55 19.50 -17.12
CA LYS A 208 15.36 18.36 -18.03
C LYS A 208 16.58 17.43 -18.14
N ASP A 209 17.79 17.97 -17.89
CA ASP A 209 19.07 17.27 -18.08
C ASP A 209 19.61 16.71 -16.74
N ILE A 210 18.86 16.86 -15.64
CA ILE A 210 19.25 16.37 -14.32
C ILE A 210 18.82 14.91 -14.17
N ASP A 211 19.79 14.00 -14.24
CA ASP A 211 19.62 12.60 -13.83
C ASP A 211 20.24 12.40 -12.44
N ILE A 212 19.41 12.53 -11.40
CA ILE A 212 19.80 12.22 -10.02
C ILE A 212 19.14 10.92 -9.62
N ASN A 213 19.92 9.85 -9.61
CA ASN A 213 19.57 8.56 -9.05
C ASN A 213 20.54 8.21 -7.91
N THR A 214 20.18 7.22 -7.08
CA THR A 214 21.02 6.78 -5.94
C THR A 214 22.45 6.47 -6.36
N ASP A 215 22.63 5.87 -7.53
CA ASP A 215 23.94 5.51 -8.07
C ASP A 215 24.77 6.76 -8.43
N THR A 216 24.13 7.80 -8.94
CA THR A 216 24.77 9.08 -9.28
C THR A 216 25.11 9.87 -8.02
N ILE A 217 24.24 9.83 -7.00
CA ILE A 217 24.52 10.42 -5.68
C ILE A 217 25.69 9.68 -5.02
N GLN A 218 25.69 8.34 -4.99
CA GLN A 218 26.79 7.54 -4.45
C GLN A 218 28.09 7.77 -5.22
N LYS A 219 28.07 7.85 -6.55
CA LYS A 219 29.28 8.13 -7.36
C LYS A 219 29.85 9.52 -7.10
N ARG A 220 29.00 10.52 -6.81
CA ARG A 220 29.43 11.91 -6.62
C ARG A 220 29.79 12.26 -5.18
N PHE A 221 29.06 11.69 -4.22
CA PHE A 221 29.20 11.98 -2.78
C PHE A 221 29.83 10.83 -1.99
N GLY A 222 30.16 9.71 -2.64
CA GLY A 222 30.77 8.55 -2.00
C GLY A 222 29.90 8.01 -0.86
N VAL A 223 30.52 7.78 0.29
CA VAL A 223 29.88 7.28 1.51
C VAL A 223 28.72 8.17 1.98
N PHE A 224 28.76 9.48 1.73
CA PHE A 224 27.65 10.40 2.09
C PHE A 224 26.40 10.22 1.23
N GLY A 225 26.53 9.58 0.06
CA GLY A 225 25.41 9.23 -0.80
C GLY A 225 24.74 7.90 -0.44
N GLU A 226 25.29 7.17 0.54
CA GLU A 226 24.69 5.91 0.96
C GLU A 226 23.36 6.15 1.68
N PRO A 227 22.30 5.38 1.35
CA PRO A 227 21.00 5.53 2.00
C PRO A 227 21.04 5.49 3.53
N VAL A 228 21.96 4.70 4.09
CA VAL A 228 22.17 4.59 5.55
C VAL A 228 22.71 5.91 6.12
N VAL A 229 23.68 6.53 5.45
CA VAL A 229 24.29 7.80 5.87
C VAL A 229 23.31 8.95 5.70
N LEU A 230 22.53 8.95 4.61
CA LEU A 230 21.43 9.91 4.43
C LEU A 230 20.38 9.76 5.54
N GLY A 231 20.01 8.53 5.91
CA GLY A 231 19.14 8.25 7.04
C GLY A 231 19.68 8.78 8.36
N LEU A 232 20.98 8.61 8.62
CA LEU A 232 21.67 9.18 9.80
C LEU A 232 21.60 10.71 9.80
N VAL A 233 21.89 11.35 8.67
CA VAL A 233 21.84 12.82 8.55
C VAL A 233 20.43 13.34 8.80
N ILE A 234 19.40 12.72 8.22
CA ILE A 234 18.01 13.07 8.46
C ILE A 234 17.67 12.90 9.94
N GLY A 235 18.06 11.78 10.57
CA GLY A 235 17.86 11.54 11.99
C GLY A 235 18.53 12.59 12.89
N LEU A 236 19.75 12.99 12.58
CA LEU A 236 20.47 14.04 13.31
C LEU A 236 19.76 15.39 13.18
N VAL A 237 19.32 15.77 11.99
CA VAL A 237 18.58 17.03 11.76
C VAL A 237 17.25 17.01 12.53
N LEU A 238 16.49 15.92 12.45
CA LEU A 238 15.23 15.77 13.16
C LEU A 238 15.42 15.77 14.68
N GLY A 239 16.47 15.12 15.18
CA GLY A 239 16.82 15.14 16.60
C GLY A 239 17.21 16.54 17.09
N LEU A 240 18.00 17.29 16.30
CA LEU A 240 18.35 18.67 16.63
C LEU A 240 17.12 19.57 16.68
N ILE A 241 16.20 19.46 15.72
CA ILE A 241 14.97 20.27 15.69
C ILE A 241 14.04 19.86 16.84
N GLY A 242 13.86 18.56 17.07
CA GLY A 242 12.96 18.03 18.08
C GLY A 242 13.43 18.29 19.51
N PHE A 243 14.74 18.25 19.76
CA PHE A 243 15.32 18.32 21.10
C PHE A 243 16.19 19.55 21.35
N TYR A 244 16.09 20.59 20.51
CA TYR A 244 16.87 21.83 20.63
C TYR A 244 16.82 22.46 22.05
N ASN A 245 15.70 22.32 22.77
CA ASN A 245 15.52 22.85 24.11
C ASN A 245 15.92 21.91 25.27
N LEU A 246 16.20 20.62 25.03
CA LEU A 246 16.55 19.67 26.11
C LEU A 246 18.01 19.76 26.58
N THR A 247 18.85 20.55 25.90
CA THR A 247 20.26 20.78 26.28
C THR A 247 20.49 22.18 26.88
N GLY A 248 19.43 22.96 27.13
CA GLY A 248 19.50 24.35 27.57
C GLY A 248 18.63 24.72 28.77
N GLY A 249 18.32 23.78 29.67
CA GLY A 249 17.58 24.01 30.92
C GLY A 249 18.11 23.18 32.07
#